data_AF-A0A924VYT8-F1
#
_entry.id   AF-A0A924VYT8-F1
#
_cell.length_a   1.000
_cell.length_b   1.000
_cell.length_c   1.000
_cell.angle_alpha   90.00
_cell.angle_beta   90.00
_cell.angle_gamma   90.00
#
_symmetry.space_group_name_H-M   'P 1'
#
loop_
_entity.id
_entity.type
_entity.pdbx_description
1 polymer ?
#
loop_
_entity_poly.entity_id
_entity_poly.type
_entity_poly.pdbx_seq_one_letter_code
_entity_poly.pdbx_strand_id
1 'polypeptide(L)'
;MEQKEFKKEKSKRGLNIVDYIIILIILALMIGLGVRYAGKLKGSDLLAKASEQKILLTVEVVGQTIDVTNGIKQGDLVRFSDRDKKMGTIVDVKKRPTEKVMADNINGVFIKTLVPDRYDSIVTIEADAIEKEEYIEAGKIKVAIGQMMSLRNKDFGASGWIISMKMK
;
A
#
# COMPACT_ATOMS: atom_id res chain seq x y z
N MET A 1 -32.35 -84.00 12.90
CA MET A 1 -31.49 -82.80 12.92
C MET A 1 -31.62 -82.15 11.56
N GLU A 2 -32.43 -81.10 11.45
CA GLU A 2 -32.71 -80.44 10.18
C GLU A 2 -32.26 -78.99 10.31
N GLN A 3 -31.20 -78.62 9.56
CA GLN A 3 -30.68 -77.26 9.55
C GLN A 3 -31.44 -76.45 8.50
N LYS A 4 -32.15 -75.41 8.93
CA LYS A 4 -32.72 -74.41 8.02
C LYS A 4 -31.68 -73.34 7.73
N GLU A 5 -31.24 -73.26 6.48
CA GLU A 5 -30.45 -72.14 5.97
C GLU A 5 -31.29 -70.85 5.97
N PHE A 6 -30.84 -69.85 6.72
CA PHE A 6 -31.38 -68.48 6.64
C PHE A 6 -30.71 -67.73 5.48
N LYS A 7 -31.43 -67.61 4.36
CA LYS A 7 -31.02 -66.80 3.22
C LYS A 7 -31.20 -65.31 3.56
N LYS A 8 -30.09 -64.57 3.65
CA LYS A 8 -30.08 -63.13 3.98
C LYS A 8 -30.40 -62.31 2.72
N GLU A 9 -31.62 -61.79 2.61
CA GLU A 9 -31.98 -60.85 1.54
C GLU A 9 -31.25 -59.51 1.71
N LYS A 10 -30.49 -59.11 0.68
CA LYS A 10 -29.95 -57.75 0.56
C LYS A 10 -31.07 -56.84 0.03
N SER A 11 -31.63 -55.99 0.88
CA SER A 11 -32.57 -54.96 0.44
C SER A 11 -31.84 -53.94 -0.44
N LYS A 12 -32.09 -53.98 -1.75
CA LYS A 12 -31.70 -52.89 -2.66
C LYS A 12 -32.67 -51.74 -2.44
N ARG A 13 -32.34 -50.81 -1.55
CA ARG A 13 -33.03 -49.51 -1.48
C ARG A 13 -32.61 -48.72 -2.72
N GLY A 14 -33.43 -48.76 -3.77
CA GLY A 14 -33.29 -47.85 -4.91
C GLY A 14 -33.52 -46.44 -4.42
N LEU A 15 -32.60 -45.52 -4.77
CA LEU A 15 -32.74 -44.11 -4.47
C LEU A 15 -34.07 -43.60 -5.04
N ASN A 16 -34.87 -42.96 -4.21
CA ASN A 16 -36.19 -42.48 -4.60
C ASN A 16 -36.05 -41.18 -5.41
N ILE A 17 -37.06 -40.80 -6.21
CA ILE A 17 -36.96 -39.59 -7.04
C ILE A 17 -36.74 -38.31 -6.19
N VAL A 18 -37.21 -38.35 -4.95
CA VAL A 18 -36.97 -37.31 -3.93
C VAL A 18 -35.49 -37.22 -3.54
N ASP A 19 -34.79 -38.36 -3.41
CA ASP A 19 -33.35 -38.37 -3.10
C ASP A 19 -32.54 -37.71 -4.24
N TYR A 20 -32.91 -37.95 -5.50
CA TYR A 20 -32.27 -37.32 -6.65
C TYR A 20 -32.46 -35.79 -6.67
N ILE A 21 -33.65 -35.30 -6.32
CA ILE A 21 -33.92 -33.86 -6.23
C ILE A 21 -33.09 -33.21 -5.12
N ILE A 22 -32.97 -33.87 -3.96
CA ILE A 22 -32.16 -33.37 -2.83
C ILE A 22 -30.68 -33.28 -3.22
N ILE A 23 -30.13 -34.31 -3.87
CA ILE A 23 -28.74 -34.32 -4.34
C ILE A 23 -28.48 -33.17 -5.33
N LEU A 24 -29.42 -32.88 -6.22
CA LEU A 24 -29.30 -31.83 -7.23
C LEU A 24 -29.28 -30.43 -6.60
N ILE A 25 -30.09 -30.19 -5.57
CA ILE A 25 -30.09 -28.93 -4.80
C ILE A 25 -28.76 -28.75 -4.06
N ILE A 26 -28.21 -29.81 -3.45
CA ILE A 26 -26.92 -29.75 -2.76
C ILE A 26 -25.79 -29.43 -3.74
N LEU A 27 -25.80 -30.03 -4.94
CA LEU A 27 -24.82 -29.73 -5.99
C LEU A 27 -24.89 -28.27 -6.44
N ALA A 28 -26.11 -27.75 -6.65
CA ALA A 28 -26.32 -26.35 -7.05
C ALA A 28 -25.81 -25.36 -5.99
N LEU A 29 -26.02 -25.65 -4.71
CA LEU A 29 -25.50 -24.86 -3.59
C LEU A 29 -23.96 -24.89 -3.54
N MET A 30 -23.36 -26.07 -3.71
CA MET A 30 -21.90 -26.23 -3.74
C MET A 30 -21.25 -25.47 -4.91
N ILE A 31 -21.85 -25.52 -6.10
CA ILE A 31 -21.37 -24.79 -7.27
C ILE A 31 -21.57 -23.28 -7.07
N GLY A 32 -22.73 -22.85 -6.58
CA GLY A 32 -23.00 -21.43 -6.34
C GLY A 32 -22.05 -20.80 -5.32
N LEU A 33 -21.77 -21.50 -4.21
CA LEU A 33 -20.78 -21.09 -3.22
C LEU A 33 -19.35 -21.16 -3.81
N GLY A 34 -19.03 -22.23 -4.53
CA GLY A 34 -17.74 -22.42 -5.20
C GLY A 34 -17.43 -21.28 -6.18
N VAL A 35 -18.38 -20.89 -7.02
CA VAL A 35 -18.22 -19.78 -7.98
C VAL A 35 -18.15 -18.43 -7.27
N ARG A 36 -18.93 -18.20 -6.21
CA ARG A 36 -18.87 -16.95 -5.43
C ARG A 36 -17.54 -16.78 -4.68
N TYR A 37 -16.99 -17.87 -4.13
CA TYR A 37 -15.69 -17.86 -3.47
C TYR A 37 -14.52 -17.88 -4.47
N ALA A 38 -14.62 -18.63 -5.56
CA ALA A 38 -13.62 -18.64 -6.62
C ALA A 38 -13.56 -17.32 -7.39
N GLY A 39 -14.69 -16.63 -7.57
CA GLY A 39 -14.74 -15.29 -8.16
C GLY A 39 -14.02 -14.23 -7.32
N LYS A 40 -14.04 -14.37 -5.98
CA LYS A 40 -13.23 -13.54 -5.07
C LYS A 40 -11.74 -13.88 -5.14
N LEU A 41 -11.39 -15.13 -5.39
CA LEU A 41 -9.99 -15.58 -5.54
C LEU A 41 -9.39 -15.24 -6.92
N LYS A 42 -10.22 -15.20 -7.98
CA LYS A 42 -9.79 -14.83 -9.34
C LYS A 42 -9.69 -13.32 -9.57
N GLY A 43 -10.25 -12.51 -8.68
CA GLY A 43 -10.20 -11.04 -8.75
C GLY A 43 -8.86 -10.42 -8.37
N SER A 44 -7.84 -11.22 -8.04
CA SER A 44 -6.59 -10.70 -7.47
C SER A 44 -5.29 -11.29 -8.02
N ASP A 45 -5.31 -12.10 -9.09
CA ASP A 45 -4.08 -12.78 -9.58
C ASP A 45 -4.02 -12.97 -11.11
N LEU A 46 -4.60 -12.06 -11.89
CA LEU A 46 -4.16 -11.88 -13.28
C LEU A 46 -2.89 -11.04 -13.28
N LEU A 47 -1.81 -11.76 -12.97
CA LEU A 47 -0.42 -11.38 -12.89
C LEU A 47 0.06 -10.65 -14.16
N ALA A 48 -0.11 -9.34 -14.20
CA ALA A 48 1.00 -8.52 -14.65
C ALA A 48 2.12 -8.79 -13.64
N LYS A 49 3.21 -9.46 -14.09
CA LYS A 49 4.47 -9.50 -13.35
C LYS A 49 4.99 -8.07 -13.29
N ALA A 50 4.40 -7.26 -12.43
CA ALA A 50 4.87 -5.94 -12.18
C ALA A 50 6.17 -6.13 -11.38
N SER A 51 7.29 -6.00 -12.10
CA SER A 51 8.62 -6.16 -11.55
C SER A 51 8.76 -5.19 -10.39
N GLU A 52 9.05 -5.69 -9.19
CA GLU A 52 9.46 -4.81 -8.10
C GLU A 52 10.76 -4.13 -8.53
N GLN A 53 10.69 -2.83 -8.77
CA GLN A 53 11.82 -1.97 -9.11
C GLN A 53 12.06 -1.00 -7.98
N LYS A 54 13.31 -0.55 -7.82
CA LYS A 54 13.61 0.49 -6.84
C LYS A 54 13.25 1.85 -7.42
N ILE A 55 12.62 2.69 -6.61
CA ILE A 55 12.36 4.09 -6.93
C ILE A 55 13.08 5.00 -5.94
N LEU A 56 13.53 6.15 -6.43
CA LEU A 56 13.96 7.29 -5.63
C LEU A 56 12.84 8.33 -5.61
N LEU A 57 12.25 8.53 -4.44
CA LEU A 57 11.26 9.57 -4.17
C LEU A 57 11.95 10.74 -3.48
N THR A 58 11.87 11.94 -4.04
CA THR A 58 12.35 13.15 -3.36
C THR A 58 11.17 13.94 -2.84
N VAL A 59 11.18 14.18 -1.53
CA VAL A 59 10.10 14.81 -0.76
C VAL A 59 10.60 16.10 -0.17
N GLU A 60 9.90 17.19 -0.42
CA GLU A 60 10.15 18.47 0.22
C GLU A 60 9.25 18.62 1.45
N VAL A 61 9.85 18.63 2.62
CA VAL A 61 9.20 18.84 3.91
C VAL A 61 9.53 20.27 4.35
N VAL A 62 8.51 21.14 4.41
CA VAL A 62 8.70 22.58 4.60
C VAL A 62 8.36 23.00 6.04
N GLY A 63 9.10 23.98 6.58
CA GLY A 63 8.69 24.72 7.78
C GLY A 63 8.69 23.93 9.09
N GLN A 64 9.56 22.93 9.21
CA GLN A 64 9.67 22.11 10.41
C GLN A 64 10.53 22.79 11.47
N THR A 65 10.33 22.42 12.75
CA THR A 65 11.23 22.84 13.83
C THR A 65 12.60 22.18 13.65
N ILE A 66 13.62 22.72 14.34
CA ILE A 66 14.96 22.16 14.31
C ILE A 66 15.00 20.72 14.82
N ASP A 67 14.19 20.37 15.82
CA ASP A 67 14.13 19.02 16.39
C ASP A 67 13.63 17.98 15.39
N VAL A 68 12.51 18.27 14.71
CA VAL A 68 11.94 17.40 13.66
C VAL A 68 12.93 17.28 12.50
N THR A 69 13.48 18.41 12.06
CA THR A 69 14.49 18.47 11.00
C THR A 69 15.73 17.64 11.35
N ASN A 70 16.21 17.70 12.59
CA ASN A 70 17.36 16.91 13.06
C ASN A 70 17.04 15.42 13.24
N GLY A 71 15.78 15.08 13.48
CA GLY A 71 15.28 13.71 13.49
C GLY A 71 15.33 13.03 12.12
N ILE A 72 15.28 13.80 11.02
CA ILE A 72 15.39 13.25 9.66
C ILE A 72 16.87 13.00 9.33
N LYS A 73 17.26 11.72 9.22
CA LYS A 73 18.63 11.30 8.97
C LYS A 73 18.73 10.28 7.84
N GLN A 74 19.87 10.32 7.14
CA GLN A 74 20.22 9.30 6.16
C GLN A 74 20.37 7.94 6.85
N GLY A 75 19.88 6.88 6.20
CA GLY A 75 19.86 5.51 6.71
C GLY A 75 18.60 5.14 7.48
N ASP A 76 17.76 6.11 7.85
CA ASP A 76 16.53 5.83 8.59
C ASP A 76 15.48 5.12 7.72
N LEU A 77 14.80 4.16 8.33
CA LEU A 77 13.59 3.56 7.76
C LEU A 77 12.38 4.45 8.04
N VAL A 78 11.64 4.76 6.99
CA VAL A 78 10.44 5.61 7.05
C VAL A 78 9.22 4.89 6.50
N ARG A 79 8.08 5.09 7.16
CA ARG A 79 6.77 4.64 6.68
C ARG A 79 6.08 5.76 5.92
N PHE A 80 5.37 5.38 4.86
CA PHE A 80 4.57 6.29 4.04
C PHE A 80 3.13 6.46 4.54
N SER A 81 2.63 5.55 5.37
CA SER A 81 1.31 5.63 5.99
C SER A 81 1.29 4.97 7.37
N ASP A 82 0.29 5.32 8.19
CA ASP A 82 0.10 4.75 9.53
C ASP A 82 -0.30 3.26 9.50
N ARG A 83 -0.75 2.75 8.34
CA ARG A 83 -1.22 1.36 8.19
C ARG A 83 -0.21 0.43 7.52
N ASP A 84 0.90 0.96 7.01
CA ASP A 84 1.83 0.18 6.19
C ASP A 84 3.02 -0.40 6.97
N LYS A 85 3.32 -1.67 6.65
CA LYS A 85 4.51 -2.38 7.12
C LYS A 85 5.72 -2.20 6.20
N LYS A 86 5.51 -1.81 4.94
CA LYS A 86 6.61 -1.57 3.98
C LYS A 86 7.21 -0.17 4.23
N MET A 87 8.53 -0.10 4.24
CA MET A 87 9.32 1.08 4.60
C MET A 87 10.21 1.47 3.44
N GLY A 88 10.38 2.77 3.21
CA GLY A 88 11.47 3.31 2.42
C GLY A 88 12.70 3.57 3.31
N THR A 89 13.88 3.66 2.70
CA THR A 89 15.12 4.06 3.38
C THR A 89 15.52 5.45 2.91
N ILE A 90 15.79 6.37 3.84
CA ILE A 90 16.33 7.68 3.49
C ILE A 90 17.76 7.50 2.98
N VAL A 91 18.02 7.90 1.73
CA VAL A 91 19.35 7.80 1.09
C VAL A 91 20.08 9.14 0.98
N ASP A 92 19.36 10.26 1.05
CA ASP A 92 19.94 11.62 1.10
C ASP A 92 19.01 12.58 1.85
N VAL A 93 19.59 13.57 2.54
CA VAL A 93 18.86 14.64 3.22
C VAL A 93 19.62 15.95 3.10
N LYS A 94 18.97 16.97 2.54
CA LYS A 94 19.47 18.35 2.52
C LYS A 94 18.56 19.23 3.34
N LYS A 95 19.15 20.07 4.19
CA LYS A 95 18.43 20.94 5.13
C LYS A 95 18.74 22.39 4.81
N ARG A 96 17.73 23.26 4.83
CA ARG A 96 17.90 24.71 4.65
C ARG A 96 16.96 25.48 5.56
N PRO A 97 17.31 26.71 5.96
CA PRO A 97 16.34 27.61 6.58
C PRO A 97 15.12 27.81 5.68
N THR A 98 13.93 27.88 6.28
CA THR A 98 12.69 28.15 5.53
C THR A 98 12.66 29.61 5.09
N GLU A 99 12.39 29.83 3.81
CA GLU A 99 12.18 31.16 3.23
C GLU A 99 10.68 31.42 3.01
N LYS A 100 10.26 32.66 3.22
CA LYS A 100 8.93 33.14 2.84
C LYS A 100 9.06 34.37 1.97
N VAL A 101 8.25 34.44 0.92
CA VAL A 101 8.11 35.64 0.11
C VAL A 101 7.19 36.62 0.82
N MET A 102 7.65 37.84 1.07
CA MET A 102 6.89 38.90 1.72
C MET A 102 6.94 40.18 0.87
N ALA A 103 5.87 40.96 0.92
CA ALA A 103 5.85 42.27 0.27
C ALA A 103 6.65 43.27 1.12
N ASP A 104 7.60 43.94 0.48
CA ASP A 104 8.21 45.15 1.01
C ASP A 104 7.30 46.33 0.70
N ASN A 105 6.54 46.75 1.70
CA ASN A 105 5.59 47.86 1.58
C ASN A 105 6.27 49.23 1.40
N ILE A 106 7.60 49.32 1.56
CA ILE A 106 8.36 50.56 1.37
C ILE A 106 8.83 50.66 -0.08
N ASN A 107 9.43 49.60 -0.60
CA ASN A 107 10.03 49.58 -1.94
C ASN A 107 9.11 49.00 -3.03
N GLY A 108 7.93 48.49 -2.66
CA GLY A 108 6.96 47.92 -3.61
C GLY A 108 7.42 46.63 -4.29
N VAL A 109 8.41 45.94 -3.72
CA VAL A 109 9.00 44.70 -4.26
C VAL A 109 8.70 43.50 -3.36
N PHE A 110 8.78 42.29 -3.91
CA PHE A 110 8.74 41.08 -3.10
C PHE A 110 10.14 40.66 -2.71
N ILE A 111 10.35 40.46 -1.41
CA ILE A 111 11.63 39.98 -0.86
C ILE A 111 11.46 38.59 -0.27
N LYS A 112 12.54 37.81 -0.28
CA LYS A 112 12.65 36.54 0.43
C LYS A 112 13.18 36.81 1.83
N THR A 113 12.44 36.38 2.83
CA THR A 113 12.82 36.54 4.24
C THR A 113 12.86 35.18 4.91
N LEU A 114 13.83 34.97 5.79
CA LEU A 114 13.93 33.76 6.59
C LEU A 114 12.81 33.71 7.63
N VAL A 115 12.23 32.53 7.83
CA VAL A 115 11.30 32.28 8.92
C VAL A 115 12.09 31.80 10.15
N PRO A 116 12.07 32.53 11.28
CA PRO A 116 12.83 32.14 12.47
C PRO A 116 12.49 30.73 12.94
N ASP A 117 13.52 29.95 13.29
CA ASP A 117 13.44 28.59 13.84
C ASP A 117 12.66 27.58 12.99
N ARG A 118 12.56 27.83 11.68
CA ARG A 118 11.92 26.94 10.70
C ARG A 118 12.90 26.52 9.62
N TYR A 119 12.84 25.24 9.28
CA TYR A 119 13.74 24.60 8.34
C TYR A 119 12.97 23.71 7.37
N ASP A 120 13.45 23.67 6.13
CA ASP A 120 12.99 22.76 5.10
C ASP A 120 13.98 21.60 4.97
N SER A 121 13.45 20.40 4.73
CA SER A 121 14.23 19.21 4.44
C SER A 121 13.85 18.67 3.06
N ILE A 122 14.83 18.54 2.18
CA ILE A 122 14.73 17.82 0.90
C ILE A 122 15.24 16.42 1.17
N VAL A 123 14.34 15.44 1.19
CA VAL A 123 14.59 14.07 1.62
C VAL A 123 14.47 13.15 0.41
N THR A 124 15.52 12.41 0.08
CA THR A 124 15.46 11.36 -0.94
C THR A 124 15.32 10.01 -0.29
N ILE A 125 14.30 9.26 -0.71
CA ILE A 125 13.91 7.97 -0.14
C ILE A 125 13.99 6.92 -1.24
N GLU A 126 14.72 5.85 -0.97
CA GLU A 126 14.70 4.65 -1.78
C GLU A 126 13.61 3.70 -1.26
N ALA A 127 12.75 3.23 -2.15
CA ALA A 127 11.72 2.25 -1.81
C ALA A 127 11.50 1.25 -2.95
N ASP A 128 10.96 0.09 -2.59
CA ASP A 128 10.45 -0.85 -3.59
C ASP A 128 9.12 -0.30 -4.14
N ALA A 129 9.04 -0.26 -5.46
CA ALA A 129 7.90 0.22 -6.21
C ALA A 129 7.50 -0.73 -7.31
N ILE A 130 6.22 -0.65 -7.63
CA ILE A 130 5.57 -1.43 -8.67
C ILE A 130 5.04 -0.42 -9.69
N GLU A 131 5.64 -0.43 -10.88
CA GLU A 131 5.12 0.35 -12.01
C GLU A 131 3.92 -0.38 -12.62
N LYS A 132 2.80 0.33 -12.74
CA LYS A 132 1.58 -0.11 -13.42
C LYS A 132 1.27 0.88 -14.53
N GLU A 133 0.42 0.49 -15.48
CA GLU A 133 0.14 1.27 -16.70
C GLU A 133 -0.23 2.75 -16.45
N GLU A 134 -0.95 3.05 -15.36
CA GLU A 134 -1.44 4.40 -15.06
C GLU A 134 -0.78 5.06 -13.84
N TYR A 135 -0.04 4.30 -13.02
CA TYR A 135 0.52 4.82 -11.77
C TYR A 135 1.67 3.97 -11.25
N ILE A 136 2.50 4.60 -10.42
CA ILE A 136 3.52 3.90 -9.64
C ILE A 136 2.99 3.70 -8.22
N GLU A 137 3.17 2.50 -7.70
CA GLU A 137 2.83 2.15 -6.33
C GLU A 137 4.09 1.94 -5.51
N ALA A 138 4.30 2.73 -4.46
CA ALA A 138 5.40 2.56 -3.52
C ALA A 138 4.82 2.34 -2.12
N GLY A 139 5.21 1.27 -1.45
CA GLY A 139 4.68 0.96 -0.12
C GLY A 139 3.14 0.82 -0.07
N LYS A 140 2.53 0.24 -1.11
CA LYS A 140 1.06 0.05 -1.27
C LYS A 140 0.22 1.31 -1.45
N ILE A 141 0.85 2.47 -1.58
CA ILE A 141 0.17 3.71 -1.93
C ILE A 141 0.55 4.13 -3.35
N LYS A 142 -0.41 4.70 -4.07
CA LYS A 142 -0.13 5.38 -5.33
C LYS A 142 0.71 6.62 -5.02
N VAL A 143 1.81 6.78 -5.74
CA VAL A 143 2.71 7.93 -5.61
C VAL A 143 2.75 8.73 -6.91
N ALA A 144 2.68 10.05 -6.80
CA ALA A 144 2.77 10.98 -7.91
C ALA A 144 3.48 12.27 -7.50
N ILE A 145 4.15 12.92 -8.45
CA ILE A 145 4.74 14.26 -8.24
C ILE A 145 3.61 15.24 -7.92
N GLY A 146 3.81 16.10 -6.93
CA GLY A 146 2.82 17.03 -6.42
C GLY A 146 1.84 16.42 -5.42
N GLN A 147 1.99 15.14 -5.07
CA GLN A 147 1.21 14.51 -4.00
C GLN A 147 1.87 14.77 -2.64
N MET A 148 1.05 15.08 -1.64
CA MET A 148 1.50 15.16 -0.25
C MET A 148 1.63 13.74 0.32
N MET A 149 2.75 13.46 0.97
CA MET A 149 2.99 12.19 1.65
C MET A 149 3.44 12.42 3.09
N SER A 150 3.07 11.46 3.94
CA SER A 150 3.52 11.41 5.34
C SER A 150 4.80 10.60 5.43
N LEU A 151 5.77 11.09 6.19
CA LEU A 151 7.02 10.43 6.51
C LEU A 151 7.09 10.28 8.03
N ARG A 152 7.13 9.02 8.49
CA ARG A 152 7.16 8.74 9.93
C ARG A 152 8.16 7.65 10.26
N ASN A 153 8.94 7.89 11.32
CA ASN A 153 9.68 6.87 12.04
C ASN A 153 9.44 7.05 13.56
N LYS A 154 10.28 6.44 14.40
CA LYS A 154 10.17 6.58 15.86
C LYS A 154 10.60 7.96 16.39
N ASP A 155 11.42 8.68 15.63
CA ASP A 155 12.10 9.90 16.05
C ASP A 155 11.41 11.16 15.49
N PHE A 156 10.69 11.04 14.37
CA PHE A 156 9.95 12.14 13.76
C PHE A 156 8.68 11.68 13.02
N GLY A 157 7.76 12.62 12.84
CA GLY A 157 6.65 12.52 11.92
C GLY A 157 6.46 13.87 11.21
N ALA A 158 6.51 13.86 9.88
CA ALA A 158 6.37 15.06 9.07
C ALA A 158 5.63 14.75 7.76
N SER A 159 5.04 15.77 7.15
CA SER A 159 4.41 15.65 5.83
C SER A 159 5.12 16.57 4.83
N GLY A 160 5.26 16.11 3.60
CA GLY A 160 5.90 16.87 2.54
C GLY A 160 5.35 16.52 1.17
N TRP A 161 5.76 17.29 0.17
CA TRP A 161 5.31 17.11 -1.21
C TRP A 161 6.35 16.33 -2.00
N ILE A 162 5.91 15.37 -2.80
CA ILE A 162 6.80 14.67 -3.74
C ILE A 162 7.16 15.66 -4.86
N ILE A 163 8.43 16.05 -4.94
CA ILE A 163 8.93 17.00 -5.94
C ILE A 163 9.66 16.32 -7.09
N SER A 164 10.11 15.07 -6.91
CA SER A 164 10.79 14.30 -7.94
C SER A 164 10.62 12.80 -7.70
N MET A 165 10.57 12.04 -8.79
CA MET A 165 10.49 10.59 -8.82
C MET A 165 11.43 10.07 -9.90
N LYS A 166 12.27 9.08 -9.56
CA LYS A 166 13.19 8.45 -10.52
C LYS A 166 13.28 6.94 -10.28
N MET A 167 12.96 6.15 -11.30
CA MET A 167 13.19 4.71 -11.29
C MET A 167 14.69 4.40 -11.35
N LYS A 168 15.13 3.37 -10.63
CA LYS A 168 16.50 2.85 -10.69
C LYS A 168 16.67 1.77 -11.73
#